data_AF-A0A1F6DHI3-F1
#
_entry.id   AF-A0A1F6DHI3-F1
#
_cell.length_a   1.000
_cell.length_b   1.000
_cell.length_c   1.000
_cell.angle_alpha   90.00
_cell.angle_beta   90.00
_cell.angle_gamma   90.00
#
_symmetry.space_group_name_H-M   'P 1'
#
loop_
_entity.id
_entity.type
_entity.pdbx_description
1 polymer ?
#
loop_
_entity_poly.entity_id
_entity_poly.type
_entity_poly.pdbx_seq_one_letter_code
_entity_poly.pdbx_strand_id
1 'polypeptide(L)'
;MINAEVSKSGSETAISTIRKFSRKVRNAGLVRIVRDKRYFERGASKIVKKKRTLKSIRRRKEYSRLLKEGKATEEPTRHGNVARFPSQTNESQQARPSEGAPVAR
;
A
#
# COMPACT_ATOMS: atom_id res chain seq x y z
N MET A 1 26.85 -10.40 3.62
CA MET A 1 25.44 -10.83 3.45
C MET A 1 24.64 -9.65 2.90
N ILE A 2 24.00 -9.80 1.74
CA ILE A 2 23.23 -8.73 1.11
C ILE A 2 21.76 -8.88 1.48
N ASN A 3 21.18 -7.87 2.13
CA ASN A 3 19.82 -7.95 2.68
C ASN A 3 18.73 -7.62 1.64
N ALA A 4 19.05 -6.77 0.66
CA ALA A 4 18.15 -6.44 -0.43
C ALA A 4 18.96 -6.06 -1.66
N GLU A 5 18.77 -6.80 -2.75
CA GLU A 5 19.42 -6.57 -4.03
C GLU A 5 18.37 -6.65 -5.15
N VAL A 6 18.49 -5.79 -6.16
CA VAL A 6 17.66 -5.85 -7.37
C VAL A 6 18.57 -5.60 -8.57
N SER A 7 18.64 -6.57 -9.47
CA SER A 7 19.22 -6.42 -10.79
C SER A 7 18.17 -5.90 -11.77
N LYS A 8 18.61 -5.09 -12.74
CA LYS A 8 17.78 -4.65 -13.86
C LYS A 8 17.64 -5.80 -14.85
N SER A 9 16.41 -6.08 -15.30
CA SER A 9 16.16 -7.10 -16.33
C SER A 9 15.60 -6.44 -17.59
N GLY A 10 16.23 -6.69 -18.75
CA GLY A 10 15.72 -6.28 -20.07
C GLY A 10 15.46 -4.78 -20.21
N SER A 11 14.24 -4.42 -20.61
CA SER A 11 13.78 -3.08 -20.96
C SER A 11 13.19 -2.25 -19.81
N GLU A 12 13.50 -2.60 -18.56
CA GLU A 12 13.02 -1.84 -17.41
C GLU A 12 13.55 -0.41 -17.38
N THR A 13 12.73 0.54 -16.89
CA THR A 13 13.20 1.90 -16.62
C THR A 13 13.92 1.97 -15.27
N ALA A 14 14.76 2.99 -15.08
CA ALA A 14 15.40 3.21 -13.78
C ALA A 14 14.37 3.37 -12.64
N ILE A 15 13.25 4.06 -12.93
CA ILE A 15 12.17 4.29 -11.96
C ILE A 15 11.50 2.97 -11.53
N SER A 16 11.23 2.05 -12.48
CA SER A 16 10.62 0.76 -12.12
C SER A 16 11.56 -0.08 -11.25
N THR A 17 12.86 -0.04 -11.54
CA THR A 17 13.92 -0.70 -10.75
C THR A 17 13.97 -0.16 -9.32
N ILE A 18 13.96 1.17 -9.15
CA ILE A 18 13.91 1.83 -7.82
C ILE A 18 12.64 1.41 -7.05
N ARG A 19 11.47 1.36 -7.70
CA ARG A 19 10.22 0.91 -7.04
C ARG A 19 10.30 -0.54 -6.59
N LYS A 20 10.91 -1.44 -7.38
CA LYS A 20 11.15 -2.84 -6.99
C LYS A 20 12.05 -2.91 -5.77
N PHE A 21 13.15 -2.17 -5.77
CA PHE A 21 14.06 -2.09 -4.64
C PHE A 21 13.34 -1.59 -3.37
N SER A 22 12.60 -0.49 -3.46
CA SER A 22 11.83 0.06 -2.34
C SER A 22 10.75 -0.89 -1.81
N ARG A 23 10.14 -1.72 -2.66
CA ARG A 23 9.24 -2.79 -2.22
C ARG A 23 10.02 -3.92 -1.52
N LYS A 24 11.14 -4.37 -2.08
CA LYS A 24 11.97 -5.44 -1.49
C LYS A 24 12.47 -5.04 -0.10
N VAL A 25 12.95 -3.80 0.06
CA VAL A 25 13.40 -3.25 1.36
C VAL A 25 12.26 -3.21 2.38
N ARG A 26 11.06 -2.78 1.98
CA ARG A 26 9.88 -2.74 2.87
C ARG A 26 9.39 -4.14 3.25
N ASN A 27 9.30 -5.06 2.28
CA ASN A 27 8.86 -6.43 2.49
C ASN A 27 9.84 -7.22 3.37
N ALA A 28 11.14 -6.98 3.20
CA ALA A 28 12.18 -7.52 4.09
C ALA A 28 12.15 -6.91 5.51
N GLY A 29 11.31 -5.90 5.75
CA GLY A 29 11.15 -5.29 7.07
C GLY A 29 12.39 -4.52 7.56
N LEU A 30 13.38 -4.27 6.70
CA LEU A 30 14.68 -3.70 7.10
C LEU A 30 14.53 -2.36 7.82
N VAL A 31 13.65 -1.50 7.32
CA VAL A 31 13.39 -0.19 7.92
C VAL A 31 12.79 -0.34 9.33
N ARG A 32 11.91 -1.33 9.53
CA ARG A 32 11.34 -1.62 10.85
C ARG A 32 12.42 -2.14 11.79
N ILE A 33 13.23 -3.09 11.35
CA ILE A 33 14.31 -3.68 12.16
C ILE A 33 15.31 -2.62 12.59
N VAL A 34 15.76 -1.75 11.68
CA VAL A 34 16.73 -0.68 12.00
C VAL A 34 16.13 0.34 12.97
N ARG A 35 14.83 0.65 12.86
CA ARG A 35 14.14 1.52 13.82
C ARG A 35 14.03 0.86 15.20
N ASP A 36 13.60 -0.39 15.24
CA ASP A 36 13.44 -1.17 16.47
C ASP A 36 14.79 -1.37 17.19
N LYS A 37 15.91 -1.44 16.46
CA LYS A 37 17.27 -1.60 17.03
C LYS A 37 17.96 -0.28 17.41
N ARG A 38 17.41 0.89 17.04
CA ARG A 38 18.10 2.18 17.21
C ARG A 38 18.33 2.53 18.68
N TYR A 39 17.37 2.22 19.54
CA TYR A 39 17.42 2.53 20.96
C TYR A 39 17.10 1.28 21.78
N PHE A 40 17.68 1.21 22.98
CA PHE A 40 17.37 0.13 23.90
C PHE A 40 15.97 0.33 24.50
N GLU A 41 15.13 -0.68 24.36
CA GLU A 41 13.82 -0.75 25.02
C GLU A 41 13.81 -1.89 26.04
N ARG A 42 13.31 -1.61 27.25
CA ARG A 42 13.09 -2.64 28.27
C ARG A 42 12.02 -3.62 27.78
N GLY A 43 12.24 -4.92 28.00
CA GLY A 43 11.23 -5.95 27.78
C GLY A 43 9.93 -5.66 28.57
N ALA A 44 8.79 -5.60 27.88
CA ALA A 44 7.50 -5.34 28.50
C ALA A 44 7.06 -6.48 29.44
N SER A 45 6.46 -6.11 30.57
CA SER A 45 5.92 -7.08 31.56
C SER A 45 4.72 -7.86 31.00
N LYS A 46 4.38 -8.99 31.64
CA LYS A 46 3.24 -9.85 31.25
C LYS A 46 1.92 -9.08 31.23
N ILE A 47 1.70 -8.20 32.21
CA ILE A 47 0.46 -7.40 32.34
C ILE A 47 0.35 -6.40 31.20
N VAL A 48 1.43 -5.69 30.86
CA VAL A 48 1.45 -4.71 29.75
C VAL A 48 1.16 -5.41 28.42
N LYS A 49 1.75 -6.58 28.18
CA LYS A 49 1.46 -7.41 27.00
C LYS A 49 -0.01 -7.80 26.96
N LYS A 50 -0.59 -8.30 28.07
CA LYS A 50 -2.01 -8.67 28.16
C LYS A 50 -2.94 -7.49 27.86
N LYS A 51 -2.66 -6.31 28.43
CA LYS A 51 -3.44 -5.08 28.19
C LYS A 51 -3.44 -4.69 26.70
N ARG A 52 -2.27 -4.74 26.04
CA ARG A 52 -2.15 -4.47 24.59
C ARG A 52 -2.96 -5.47 23.76
N THR A 53 -2.89 -6.76 24.09
CA THR A 53 -3.64 -7.81 23.39
C THR A 53 -5.15 -7.61 23.54
N LEU A 54 -5.65 -7.32 24.74
CA LEU A 54 -7.07 -7.04 24.98
C LEU A 54 -7.57 -5.84 24.16
N LYS A 55 -6.77 -4.77 24.05
CA LYS A 55 -7.08 -3.62 23.19
C LYS A 55 -7.19 -4.02 21.72
N SER A 56 -6.28 -4.86 21.22
CA SER A 56 -6.34 -5.35 19.84
C SER A 56 -7.57 -6.22 19.57
N ILE A 57 -7.94 -7.10 20.52
CA ILE A 57 -9.13 -7.96 20.39
C ILE A 57 -10.39 -7.10 20.33
N ARG A 58 -10.50 -6.10 21.21
CA ARG A 58 -11.63 -5.16 21.21
C ARG A 58 -11.78 -4.45 19.86
N ARG A 59 -10.70 -3.87 19.34
CA ARG A 59 -10.71 -3.20 18.02
C ARG A 59 -11.16 -4.11 16.88
N ARG A 60 -10.72 -5.38 16.88
CA ARG A 60 -11.17 -6.36 15.87
C ARG A 60 -12.67 -6.63 15.98
N LYS A 61 -13.20 -6.80 17.19
CA LYS A 61 -14.64 -7.01 17.41
C LYS A 61 -15.47 -5.80 16.96
N GLU A 62 -15.02 -4.59 17.30
CA GLU A 62 -15.66 -3.34 16.87
C GLU A 62 -15.67 -3.22 15.36
N TYR A 63 -14.54 -3.47 14.69
CA TYR A 63 -14.46 -3.46 13.23
C TYR A 63 -15.43 -4.48 12.60
N SER A 64 -15.44 -5.74 13.07
CA SER A 64 -16.38 -6.75 12.57
C SER A 64 -17.85 -6.37 12.79
N ARG A 65 -18.16 -5.66 13.89
CA ARG A 65 -19.51 -5.15 14.14
C ARG A 65 -19.87 -4.03 13.17
N LEU A 66 -19.02 -3.02 13.03
CA LEU A 66 -19.23 -1.89 12.11
C LEU A 66 -19.36 -2.35 10.67
N LEU A 67 -18.62 -3.40 10.31
CA LEU A 67 -18.69 -4.02 9.00
C LEU A 67 -20.06 -4.66 8.75
N LYS A 68 -20.58 -5.42 9.72
CA LYS A 68 -21.94 -5.98 9.66
C LYS A 68 -23.03 -4.90 9.65
N GLU A 69 -22.79 -3.78 10.32
CA GLU A 69 -23.67 -2.61 10.30
C GLU A 69 -23.57 -1.78 9.00
N GLY A 70 -22.68 -2.14 8.07
CA GLY A 70 -22.47 -1.42 6.81
C GLY A 70 -21.77 -0.06 6.95
N LYS A 71 -21.25 0.26 8.14
CA LYS A 71 -20.59 1.55 8.45
C LYS A 71 -19.11 1.57 8.08
N ALA A 72 -18.52 0.41 7.82
CA ALA A 72 -17.14 0.26 7.39
C ALA A 72 -17.10 -0.42 6.03
N THR A 73 -16.20 0.01 5.15
CA THR A 73 -15.93 -0.65 3.89
C THR A 73 -14.94 -1.80 4.09
N GLU A 74 -15.17 -2.93 3.42
CA GLU A 74 -14.19 -4.00 3.30
C GLU A 74 -13.06 -3.52 2.38
N GLU A 75 -12.00 -2.95 2.95
CA GLU A 75 -10.80 -2.72 2.16
C GLU A 75 -10.12 -4.06 1.87
N PRO A 76 -9.83 -4.40 0.60
CA PRO A 76 -9.08 -5.60 0.30
C PRO A 76 -7.72 -5.52 1.01
N THR A 77 -7.37 -6.60 1.71
CA THR A 77 -6.10 -6.66 2.45
C THR A 77 -4.95 -6.35 1.49
N ARG A 78 -4.14 -5.33 1.80
CA ARG A 78 -3.05 -4.82 0.95
C ARG A 78 -1.94 -5.83 0.63
N HIS A 79 -2.05 -7.07 1.10
CA HIS A 79 -1.20 -8.19 0.76
C HIS A 79 -1.87 -9.06 -0.30
N GLY A 80 -1.59 -8.75 -1.57
CA GLY A 80 -1.53 -9.76 -2.62
C GLY A 80 -2.84 -10.26 -3.23
N ASN A 81 -3.96 -9.56 -3.05
CA ASN A 81 -5.09 -9.71 -3.96
C ASN A 81 -5.82 -8.37 -4.12
N VAL A 82 -5.16 -7.45 -4.82
CA VAL A 82 -5.93 -6.53 -5.64
C VAL A 82 -6.39 -7.40 -6.80
N ALA A 83 -7.60 -7.97 -6.69
CA ALA A 83 -8.34 -8.30 -7.90
C ALA A 83 -8.27 -7.01 -8.72
N ARG A 84 -7.46 -7.05 -9.78
CA ARG A 84 -7.33 -5.99 -10.76
C ARG A 84 -8.71 -5.92 -11.39
N PHE A 85 -9.60 -5.15 -10.79
CA PHE A 85 -10.83 -4.75 -11.42
C PHE A 85 -10.42 -4.17 -12.79
N PRO A 86 -10.96 -4.69 -13.90
CA PRO A 86 -10.78 -4.02 -15.17
C PRO A 86 -11.52 -2.70 -15.05
N SER A 87 -10.79 -1.58 -15.07
CA SER A 87 -11.40 -0.31 -15.46
C SER A 87 -11.61 -0.36 -16.98
N GLN A 88 -12.62 -1.11 -17.41
CA GLN A 88 -13.30 -0.96 -18.69
C GLN A 88 -14.75 -0.65 -18.31
N THR A 89 -15.45 0.35 -18.79
CA THR A 89 -15.27 1.48 -19.70
C THR A 89 -16.53 2.31 -19.47
N ASN A 90 -16.48 3.63 -19.58
CA ASN A 90 -17.55 4.26 -20.35
C ASN A 90 -17.07 5.55 -21.00
N GLU A 91 -17.37 5.57 -22.28
CA GLU A 91 -17.03 6.56 -23.28
C GLU A 91 -17.68 7.91 -22.94
N SER A 92 -16.86 8.95 -23.01
CA SER A 92 -17.29 10.27 -23.50
C SER A 92 -16.01 11.03 -23.83
N GLN A 93 -15.31 10.55 -24.86
CA GLN A 93 -14.51 11.45 -25.66
C GLN A 93 -15.49 12.38 -26.37
N GLN A 94 -15.91 13.47 -25.71
CA GLN A 94 -16.48 14.59 -26.43
C GLN A 94 -15.37 15.14 -27.31
N ALA A 95 -15.44 14.77 -28.59
CA ALA A 95 -14.71 15.43 -29.65
C ALA A 95 -14.96 16.93 -29.51
N ARG A 96 -13.92 17.68 -29.15
CA ARG A 96 -13.92 19.12 -29.35
C ARG A 96 -13.83 19.33 -30.85
N PRO A 97 -14.82 19.96 -31.52
CA PRO A 97 -14.62 20.37 -32.90
C PRO A 97 -13.48 21.38 -32.94
N SER A 98 -12.37 20.99 -33.58
CA SER A 98 -11.31 21.91 -33.96
C SER A 98 -11.82 22.74 -35.14
N GLU A 99 -12.61 23.78 -34.85
CA GLU A 99 -12.92 24.81 -35.83
C GLU A 99 -11.65 25.63 -36.04
N GLY A 100 -10.93 25.31 -37.12
CA GLY A 100 -9.92 26.17 -37.69
C GLY A 100 -10.59 27.45 -38.17
N ALA A 101 -10.45 28.53 -37.40
CA ALA A 101 -10.71 29.86 -37.90
C ALA A 101 -9.64 30.20 -38.96
N PRO A 102 -10.01 30.45 -40.23
CA PRO A 102 -9.05 31.01 -41.18
C PRO A 102 -8.73 32.44 -40.76
N VAL A 103 -7.45 32.70 -40.48
CA VAL A 103 -6.90 34.05 -40.36
C VAL A 103 -7.07 34.73 -41.72
N ALA A 104 -7.96 35.72 -41.80
CA ALA A 104 -8.01 36.64 -42.93
C ALA A 104 -6.78 37.57 -42.88
N ARG A 105 -6.12 37.73 -44.02
CA ARG A 105 -5.07 38.73 -44.26
C ARG A 105 -5.69 40.10 -44.53
#